data_AF-A0A0L7KXR2-F1
#
_entry.id   AF-A0A0L7KXR2-F1
#
_cell.length_a   1.000
_cell.length_b   1.000
_cell.length_c   1.000
_cell.angle_alpha   90.00
_cell.angle_beta   90.00
_cell.angle_gamma   90.00
#
_symmetry.space_group_name_H-M   'P 1'
#
loop_
_entity.id
_entity.type
_entity.pdbx_description
1 polymer ?
#
loop_
_entity_poly.entity_id
_entity_poly.type
_entity_poly.pdbx_seq_one_letter_code
_entity_poly.pdbx_strand_id
1 'polypeptide(L)'
;MTAMLENSSQKQVLVLCDDLELNTSTFIPAIAMSIRQQIEGYPSEPPAIIENNPEQFAMKLCSELGLGGEFVTGIAYSIRGQLSWHQRTYAFSEAPLPLVEWAPHMETLTNAEMEKKIRDQDRNTHVSLSRAVNRLIRADEAMYPSTPEKRRKKI
;
A
#
# COMPACT_ATOMS: atom_id res chain seq x y z
N MET A 1 -11.79 18.92 11.51
CA MET A 1 -11.34 18.47 10.17
C MET A 1 -11.53 16.96 10.00
N THR A 2 -11.13 16.13 10.98
CA THR A 2 -11.29 14.65 10.96
C THR A 2 -12.74 14.18 10.81
N ALA A 3 -13.70 14.77 11.53
CA ALA A 3 -15.12 14.39 11.44
C ALA A 3 -15.80 14.71 10.09
N MET A 4 -15.28 15.68 9.32
CA MET A 4 -15.81 15.97 7.97
C MET A 4 -15.26 15.00 6.93
N LEU A 5 -13.98 14.60 7.05
CA LEU A 5 -13.40 13.50 6.27
C LEU A 5 -14.13 12.18 6.54
N GLU A 6 -14.47 11.91 7.81
CA GLU A 6 -15.20 10.71 8.22
C GLU A 6 -16.58 10.60 7.57
N ASN A 7 -17.33 11.70 7.50
CA ASN A 7 -18.63 11.75 6.83
C ASN A 7 -18.51 11.57 5.30
N SER A 8 -17.43 12.07 4.69
CA SER A 8 -17.19 11.94 3.25
C SER A 8 -16.80 10.50 2.87
N SER A 9 -15.92 9.86 3.63
CA SER A 9 -15.51 8.47 3.38
C SER A 9 -16.67 7.49 3.57
N GLN A 10 -17.52 7.69 4.58
CA GLN A 10 -18.71 6.85 4.78
C GLN A 10 -19.72 6.97 3.63
N LYS A 11 -19.91 8.18 3.08
CA LYS A 11 -20.77 8.39 1.91
C LYS A 11 -20.21 7.69 0.67
N GLN A 12 -18.91 7.74 0.45
CA GLN A 12 -18.27 7.04 -0.67
C GLN A 12 -18.36 5.52 -0.53
N VAL A 13 -18.18 4.98 0.69
CA VAL A 13 -18.32 3.54 0.95
C VAL A 13 -19.76 3.06 0.80
N LEU A 14 -20.74 3.89 1.18
CA LEU A 14 -22.15 3.61 0.95
C LEU A 14 -22.46 3.47 -0.54
N VAL A 15 -22.01 4.44 -1.36
CA VAL A 15 -22.17 4.41 -2.82
C VAL A 15 -21.49 3.17 -3.42
N LEU A 16 -20.26 2.87 -2.99
CA LEU A 16 -19.55 1.66 -3.44
C LEU A 16 -20.31 0.36 -3.11
N CYS A 17 -20.93 0.27 -1.93
CA CYS A 17 -21.70 -0.92 -1.56
C CYS A 17 -23.01 -1.02 -2.36
N ASP A 18 -23.62 0.11 -2.71
CA ASP A 18 -24.80 0.17 -3.57
C ASP A 18 -24.46 -0.25 -5.00
N ASP A 19 -23.41 0.32 -5.59
CA ASP A 19 -22.93 0.03 -6.95
C ASP A 19 -22.55 -1.45 -7.15
N LEU A 20 -22.02 -2.10 -6.10
CA LEU A 20 -21.57 -3.50 -6.12
C LEU A 20 -22.60 -4.48 -5.53
N GLU A 21 -23.81 -4.02 -5.19
CA GLU A 21 -24.88 -4.82 -4.57
C GLU A 21 -24.43 -5.60 -3.31
N LEU A 22 -23.57 -4.98 -2.50
CA LEU A 22 -23.01 -5.58 -1.29
C LEU A 22 -23.90 -5.32 -0.07
N ASN A 23 -23.83 -6.22 0.92
CA ASN A 23 -24.53 -6.04 2.20
C ASN A 23 -23.96 -4.85 2.99
N THR A 24 -24.66 -3.72 2.95
CA THR A 24 -24.25 -2.46 3.58
C THR A 24 -24.02 -2.58 5.09
N SER A 25 -24.82 -3.40 5.78
CA SER A 25 -24.69 -3.62 7.23
C SER A 25 -23.38 -4.32 7.60
N THR A 26 -22.88 -5.20 6.72
CA THR A 26 -21.63 -5.95 6.93
C THR A 26 -20.41 -5.20 6.39
N PHE A 27 -20.50 -4.65 5.18
CA PHE A 27 -19.33 -4.17 4.46
C PHE A 27 -18.97 -2.72 4.79
N ILE A 28 -19.94 -1.84 5.07
CA ILE A 28 -19.65 -0.45 5.46
C ILE A 28 -18.72 -0.35 6.68
N PRO A 29 -19.01 -1.02 7.83
CA PRO A 29 -18.13 -0.90 9.00
C PRO A 29 -16.74 -1.49 8.75
N ALA A 30 -16.64 -2.60 8.02
CA ALA A 30 -15.37 -3.24 7.70
C ALA A 30 -14.50 -2.40 6.75
N ILE A 31 -15.08 -1.89 5.66
CA ILE A 31 -14.37 -1.06 4.67
C ILE A 31 -13.96 0.27 5.29
N ALA A 32 -14.87 0.93 6.02
CA ALA A 32 -14.54 2.20 6.69
C ALA A 32 -13.41 2.02 7.71
N MET A 33 -13.40 0.91 8.47
CA MET A 33 -12.33 0.60 9.41
C MET A 33 -11.00 0.35 8.69
N SER A 34 -11.02 -0.41 7.59
CA SER A 34 -9.81 -0.65 6.80
C SER A 34 -9.23 0.63 6.22
N ILE A 35 -10.07 1.53 5.67
CA ILE A 35 -9.63 2.83 5.14
C ILE A 35 -8.98 3.67 6.24
N ARG A 36 -9.58 3.72 7.44
CA ARG A 36 -9.00 4.46 8.58
C ARG A 36 -7.62 3.92 8.95
N GLN A 37 -7.49 2.60 9.10
CA GLN A 37 -6.22 1.96 9.42
C GLN A 37 -5.14 2.23 8.36
N GLN A 38 -5.52 2.25 7.08
CA GLN A 38 -4.60 2.56 5.98
C GLN A 38 -4.14 4.03 6.00
N ILE A 39 -5.03 4.98 6.30
CA ILE A 39 -4.69 6.40 6.43
C ILE A 39 -3.77 6.63 7.63
N GLU A 40 -4.09 6.04 8.78
CA GLU A 40 -3.27 6.13 10.00
C GLU A 40 -1.88 5.51 9.81
N GLY A 41 -1.76 4.47 8.98
CA GLY A 41 -0.50 3.83 8.63
C GLY A 41 0.31 4.53 7.53
N TYR A 42 -0.21 5.61 6.93
CA TYR A 42 0.48 6.38 5.88
C TYR A 42 1.30 7.53 6.50
N PRO A 43 2.59 7.70 6.13
CA PRO A 43 3.43 8.75 6.71
C PRO A 43 2.86 10.14 6.40
N SER A 44 2.78 10.99 7.42
CA SER A 44 2.15 12.32 7.35
C SER A 44 3.00 13.41 6.70
N GLU A 45 4.27 13.12 6.39
CA GLU A 45 5.19 14.09 5.78
C GLU A 45 5.20 13.94 4.26
N PRO A 46 4.77 14.96 3.51
CA PRO A 46 4.85 14.93 2.06
C PRO A 46 6.34 14.94 1.64
N PRO A 47 6.76 14.04 0.73
CA PRO A 47 8.11 14.13 0.18
C PRO A 47 8.31 15.48 -0.51
N ALA A 48 9.52 16.02 -0.42
CA ALA A 48 9.93 17.31 -1.00
C ALA A 48 9.90 17.37 -2.56
N ILE A 49 9.26 16.40 -3.22
CA ILE A 49 9.29 16.23 -4.68
C ILE A 49 7.86 16.37 -5.22
N ILE A 50 7.42 17.61 -5.39
CA ILE A 50 6.06 17.96 -5.84
C ILE A 50 5.87 17.67 -7.34
N GLU A 51 6.95 17.53 -8.11
CA GLU A 51 6.90 17.38 -9.57
C GLU A 51 6.63 15.96 -10.07
N ASN A 52 6.81 14.92 -9.24
CA ASN A 52 6.61 13.53 -9.64
C ASN A 52 5.21 13.04 -9.24
N ASN A 53 4.26 13.14 -10.17
CA ASN A 53 2.88 12.71 -9.95
C ASN A 53 2.64 11.29 -10.53
N PRO A 54 2.35 10.26 -9.69
CA PRO A 54 2.17 8.88 -10.14
C PRO A 54 0.94 8.70 -11.04
N GLU A 55 -0.11 9.51 -10.87
CA GLU A 55 -1.29 9.48 -11.73
C GLU A 55 -0.96 9.97 -13.15
N GLN A 56 -0.16 11.04 -13.29
CA GLN A 56 0.28 11.53 -14.60
C GLN A 56 1.17 10.52 -15.32
N PHE A 57 2.07 9.87 -14.60
CA PHE A 57 2.89 8.79 -15.15
C PHE A 57 2.03 7.62 -15.62
N ALA A 58 1.09 7.14 -14.78
CA ALA A 58 0.22 6.03 -15.13
C ALA A 58 -0.65 6.34 -16.36
N MET A 59 -1.21 7.54 -16.46
CA MET A 59 -1.97 7.97 -17.64
C MET A 59 -1.12 7.95 -18.92
N LYS A 60 0.10 8.50 -18.86
CA LYS A 60 1.01 8.51 -20.02
C LYS A 60 1.41 7.10 -20.44
N LEU A 61 1.77 6.24 -19.48
CA LEU A 61 2.14 4.85 -19.74
C LEU A 61 0.98 4.06 -20.35
N CYS A 62 -0.23 4.21 -19.82
CA CYS A 62 -1.42 3.57 -20.38
C CYS A 62 -1.74 4.09 -21.79
N SER A 63 -1.57 5.39 -22.04
CA SER A 63 -1.74 5.98 -23.38
C SER A 63 -0.74 5.42 -24.39
N GLU A 64 0.52 5.22 -24.01
CA GLU A 64 1.57 4.66 -24.87
C GLU A 64 1.35 3.16 -25.16
N LEU A 65 0.82 2.41 -24.20
CA LEU A 65 0.59 0.97 -24.31
C LEU A 65 -0.81 0.59 -24.82
N GLY A 66 -1.68 1.57 -25.07
CA GLY A 66 -3.07 1.32 -25.49
C GLY A 66 -3.95 0.69 -24.42
N LEU A 67 -3.68 0.99 -23.14
CA LEU A 67 -4.39 0.46 -21.98
C LEU A 67 -5.42 1.47 -21.46
N GLY A 68 -6.56 0.99 -20.97
CA GLY A 68 -7.62 1.83 -20.40
C GLY A 68 -8.33 1.14 -19.23
N GLY A 69 -9.24 1.82 -18.55
CA GLY A 69 -9.96 1.26 -17.39
C GLY A 69 -9.12 1.27 -16.11
N GLU A 70 -9.12 0.14 -15.39
CA GLU A 70 -8.51 -0.01 -14.07
C GLU A 70 -6.97 0.00 -14.06
N PHE A 71 -6.32 -0.07 -15.23
CA PHE A 71 -4.86 -0.07 -15.30
C PHE A 71 -4.25 1.25 -14.83
N VAL A 72 -4.85 2.40 -15.15
CA VAL A 72 -4.35 3.71 -14.71
C VAL A 72 -4.38 3.80 -13.19
N THR A 73 -5.50 3.44 -12.59
CA THR A 73 -5.70 3.48 -11.14
C THR A 73 -4.84 2.44 -10.43
N GLY A 74 -4.73 1.23 -10.98
CA GLY A 74 -3.90 0.14 -10.44
C GLY A 74 -2.40 0.48 -10.44
N ILE A 75 -1.88 1.04 -11.53
CA ILE A 75 -0.47 1.46 -11.63
C ILE A 75 -0.18 2.59 -10.65
N ALA A 76 -1.01 3.64 -10.61
CA ALA A 76 -0.84 4.76 -9.70
C ALA A 76 -0.88 4.31 -8.22
N TYR A 77 -1.84 3.44 -7.87
CA TYR A 77 -1.94 2.85 -6.55
C TYR A 77 -0.68 2.04 -6.17
N SER A 78 -0.20 1.19 -7.08
CA SER A 78 1.01 0.39 -6.87
C SER A 78 2.24 1.25 -6.62
N ILE A 79 2.46 2.29 -7.43
CA ILE A 79 3.59 3.23 -7.28
C ILE A 79 3.52 3.94 -5.93
N ARG A 80 2.34 4.45 -5.53
CA ARG A 80 2.15 5.09 -4.21
C ARG A 80 2.47 4.12 -3.06
N GLY A 81 2.04 2.88 -3.16
CA GLY A 81 2.34 1.83 -2.19
C GLY A 81 3.85 1.59 -2.04
N GLN A 82 4.56 1.46 -3.18
CA GLN A 82 6.02 1.30 -3.19
C GLN A 82 6.72 2.54 -2.60
N LEU A 83 6.34 3.75 -2.98
CA LEU A 83 6.94 4.98 -2.45
C LEU A 83 6.74 5.10 -0.93
N SER A 84 5.52 4.85 -0.42
CA SER A 84 5.22 4.88 1.01
C SER A 84 6.03 3.83 1.80
N TRP A 85 6.29 2.68 1.19
CA TRP A 85 7.14 1.63 1.75
C TRP A 85 8.62 2.05 1.76
N HIS A 86 9.13 2.52 0.63
CA HIS A 86 10.51 2.96 0.50
C HIS A 86 10.78 4.12 1.47
N GLN A 87 9.92 5.12 1.59
CA GLN A 87 10.08 6.21 2.56
C GLN A 87 10.29 5.73 4.00
N ARG A 88 9.61 4.66 4.42
CA ARG A 88 9.75 4.09 5.77
C ARG A 88 11.01 3.26 5.96
N THR A 89 11.55 2.69 4.88
CA THR A 89 12.61 1.67 4.95
C THR A 89 13.97 2.19 4.48
N TYR A 90 13.98 3.25 3.67
CA TYR A 90 15.15 3.79 2.97
C TYR A 90 15.90 4.83 3.81
N ALA A 91 16.16 4.52 5.08
CA ALA A 91 16.90 5.42 5.96
C ALA A 91 18.42 5.44 5.67
N PHE A 92 19.00 4.47 4.92
CA PHE A 92 20.47 4.34 4.80
C PHE A 92 20.98 3.64 3.52
N SER A 93 20.66 4.11 2.32
CA SER A 93 21.34 3.63 1.10
C SER A 93 21.70 4.80 0.19
N GLU A 94 22.92 5.30 0.35
CA GLU A 94 23.52 6.37 -0.46
C GLU A 94 24.21 5.82 -1.73
N ALA A 95 24.18 4.50 -1.94
CA ALA A 95 24.73 3.89 -3.14
C ALA A 95 23.84 4.22 -4.35
N PRO A 96 24.38 4.84 -5.43
CA PRO A 96 23.61 5.15 -6.62
C PRO A 96 23.07 3.87 -7.26
N LEU A 97 21.79 3.89 -7.62
CA LEU A 97 21.13 2.75 -8.28
C LEU A 97 21.83 2.46 -9.62
N PRO A 98 22.07 1.19 -9.96
CA PRO A 98 22.67 0.84 -11.24
C PRO A 98 21.74 1.25 -12.38
N LEU A 99 22.33 1.72 -13.48
CA LEU A 99 21.59 1.94 -14.73
C LEU A 99 21.19 0.57 -15.27
N VAL A 100 19.89 0.31 -15.35
CA VAL A 100 19.37 -0.93 -15.90
C VAL A 100 18.39 -0.57 -17.01
N GLU A 101 18.50 -1.27 -18.12
CA GLU A 101 17.58 -1.17 -19.26
C GLU A 101 16.31 -1.96 -18.89
N TRP A 102 15.28 -1.24 -18.42
CA TRP A 102 13.96 -1.82 -18.11
C TRP A 102 12.94 -1.38 -19.15
N ALA A 103 12.16 -2.33 -19.67
CA ALA A 103 10.99 -2.07 -20.49
C ALA A 103 9.73 -2.71 -19.88
N PRO A 104 8.57 -2.06 -19.98
CA PRO A 104 7.32 -2.65 -19.53
C PRO A 104 6.98 -3.89 -20.38
N HIS A 105 6.62 -4.99 -19.72
CA HIS A 105 6.22 -6.23 -20.37
C HIS A 105 4.76 -6.55 -20.03
N MET A 106 3.97 -6.90 -21.04
CA MET A 106 2.58 -7.31 -20.90
C MET A 106 2.37 -8.68 -21.53
N GLU A 107 1.70 -9.55 -20.78
CA GLU A 107 1.33 -10.89 -21.22
C GLU A 107 -0.12 -11.16 -20.81
N THR A 108 -0.84 -11.89 -21.66
CA THR A 108 -2.16 -12.42 -21.32
C THR A 108 -1.99 -13.71 -20.54
N LEU A 109 -2.58 -13.77 -19.35
CA LEU A 109 -2.50 -14.93 -18.47
C LEU A 109 -3.83 -15.67 -18.42
N THR A 110 -3.78 -16.97 -18.17
CA THR A 110 -4.96 -17.75 -17.81
C THR A 110 -5.44 -17.39 -16.39
N ASN A 111 -6.69 -17.68 -16.06
CA ASN A 111 -7.23 -17.42 -14.73
C ASN A 111 -6.40 -18.09 -13.61
N ALA A 112 -5.92 -19.32 -13.85
CA ALA A 112 -5.10 -20.04 -12.88
C ALA A 112 -3.73 -19.36 -12.65
N GLU A 113 -3.11 -18.85 -13.70
CA GLU A 113 -1.84 -18.11 -13.61
C GLU A 113 -2.04 -16.75 -12.94
N MET A 114 -3.11 -16.04 -13.30
CA MET A 114 -3.48 -14.76 -12.69
C MET A 114 -3.69 -14.92 -11.18
N GLU A 115 -4.52 -15.88 -10.76
CA GLU A 115 -4.74 -16.17 -9.35
C GLU A 115 -3.46 -16.55 -8.61
N LYS A 116 -2.59 -17.34 -9.25
CA LYS A 116 -1.29 -17.70 -8.68
C LYS A 116 -0.44 -16.44 -8.45
N LYS A 117 -0.36 -15.54 -9.43
CA LYS A 117 0.37 -14.26 -9.29
C LYS A 117 -0.21 -13.39 -8.19
N ILE A 118 -1.54 -13.27 -8.07
CA ILE A 118 -2.20 -12.50 -7.01
C ILE A 118 -1.83 -13.05 -5.63
N ARG A 119 -1.93 -14.37 -5.43
CA ARG A 119 -1.59 -15.01 -4.15
C ARG A 119 -0.11 -14.83 -3.79
N ASP A 120 0.78 -15.00 -4.77
CA ASP A 120 2.22 -14.83 -4.55
C ASP A 120 2.57 -13.37 -4.22
N GLN A 121 1.91 -12.41 -4.87
CA GLN A 121 2.08 -10.98 -4.60
C GLN A 121 1.58 -10.60 -3.18
N ASP A 122 0.41 -11.07 -2.78
CA ASP A 122 -0.13 -10.83 -1.43
C ASP A 122 0.78 -11.43 -0.35
N ARG A 123 1.23 -12.68 -0.56
CA ARG A 123 2.23 -13.31 0.32
C ARG A 123 3.50 -12.47 0.44
N ASN A 124 4.04 -11.97 -0.68
CA ASN A 124 5.25 -11.16 -0.65
C ASN A 124 5.04 -9.82 0.05
N THR A 125 3.87 -9.20 -0.09
CA THR A 125 3.49 -7.96 0.59
C THR A 125 3.41 -8.18 2.10
N HIS A 126 2.71 -9.23 2.53
CA HIS A 126 2.61 -9.61 3.94
C HIS A 126 3.99 -9.93 4.56
N VAL A 127 4.81 -10.72 3.86
CA VAL A 127 6.17 -11.07 4.32
C VAL A 127 7.05 -9.83 4.43
N SER A 128 6.97 -8.92 3.45
CA SER A 128 7.75 -7.68 3.45
C SER A 128 7.36 -6.81 4.65
N LEU A 129 6.07 -6.54 4.85
CA LEU A 129 5.53 -5.80 6.00
C LEU A 129 5.99 -6.40 7.32
N SER A 130 5.82 -7.72 7.49
CA SER A 130 6.25 -8.44 8.69
C SER A 130 7.75 -8.29 8.95
N ARG A 131 8.59 -8.35 7.90
CA ARG A 131 10.04 -8.13 8.03
C ARG A 131 10.37 -6.70 8.45
N ALA A 132 9.70 -5.68 7.92
CA ALA A 132 9.95 -4.30 8.36
C ALA A 132 9.50 -4.04 9.79
N VAL A 133 8.33 -4.54 10.19
CA VAL A 133 7.85 -4.46 11.57
C VAL A 133 8.87 -5.10 12.53
N ASN A 134 9.36 -6.30 12.20
CA ASN A 134 10.40 -6.97 12.99
C ASN A 134 11.72 -6.17 13.04
N ARG A 135 12.11 -5.47 11.96
CA ARG A 135 13.28 -4.58 11.98
C ARG A 135 13.07 -3.38 12.89
N LEU A 136 11.88 -2.76 12.86
CA LEU A 136 11.54 -1.63 13.72
C LEU A 136 11.50 -2.03 15.20
N ILE A 137 10.90 -3.19 15.52
CA ILE A 137 10.89 -3.74 16.88
C ILE A 137 12.33 -3.95 17.39
N ARG A 138 13.20 -4.53 16.56
CA ARG A 138 14.62 -4.74 16.94
C ARG A 138 15.38 -3.43 17.12
N ALA A 139 15.09 -2.42 16.32
CA ALA A 139 15.70 -1.09 16.46
C ALA A 139 15.23 -0.40 17.75
N ASP A 140 13.95 -0.53 18.09
CA ASP A 140 13.36 -0.03 19.34
C ASP A 140 13.95 -0.74 20.57
N GLU A 141 14.06 -2.08 20.54
CA GLU A 141 14.72 -2.89 21.59
C GLU A 141 16.20 -2.51 21.79
N ALA A 142 16.90 -2.10 20.73
CA ALA A 142 18.30 -1.67 20.80
C ALA A 142 18.47 -0.23 21.34
N MET A 143 17.50 0.65 21.05
CA MET A 143 17.50 2.06 21.46
C MET A 143 17.00 2.23 22.91
N TYR A 144 16.02 1.44 23.31
CA TYR A 144 15.46 1.38 24.66
C TYR A 144 15.50 -0.05 25.17
N PRO A 145 16.66 -0.53 25.68
CA PRO A 145 16.72 -1.83 26.31
C PRO A 145 15.86 -1.78 27.57
N SER A 146 14.62 -2.27 27.48
CA SER A 146 13.76 -2.42 28.65
C SER A 146 14.48 -3.30 29.66
N THR A 147 14.62 -2.81 30.89
CA THR A 147 15.08 -3.60 32.03
C THR A 147 14.25 -4.88 32.16
N PRO A 148 14.85 -6.00 32.58
CA PRO A 148 14.26 -7.31 32.41
C PRO A 148 13.17 -7.54 33.47
N GLU A 149 11.94 -7.13 33.19
CA GLU A 149 10.81 -7.61 33.97
C GLU A 149 9.57 -7.87 33.09
N LYS A 150 9.13 -9.13 33.13
CA LYS A 150 7.86 -9.67 32.62
C LYS A 150 7.84 -10.22 31.19
N ARG A 151 8.85 -11.03 30.82
CA ARG A 151 8.59 -12.23 29.99
C ARG A 151 8.13 -13.40 30.87
N ARG A 152 6.93 -13.33 31.44
CA ARG A 152 6.20 -14.51 31.94
C ARG A 152 4.75 -14.12 32.23
N LYS A 153 3.87 -14.45 31.29
CA LYS A 153 2.56 -15.10 31.49
C LYS A 153 1.81 -15.18 30.15
N LYS A 154 1.96 -16.32 29.48
CA LYS A 154 0.88 -16.96 28.71
C LYS A 154 0.85 -18.41 29.18
N ILE A 155 0.02 -18.65 30.19
CA ILE A 155 -0.77 -19.89 30.31
C ILE A 155 -2.19 -19.45 29.97
#